data_AF-A0A971VXP7-F1
#
_entry.id   AF-A0A971VXP7-F1
#
_cell.length_a   1.000
_cell.length_b   1.000
_cell.length_c   1.000
_cell.angle_alpha   90.00
_cell.angle_beta   90.00
_cell.angle_gamma   90.00
#
_symmetry.space_group_name_H-M   'P 1'
#
loop_
_entity.id
_entity.type
_entity.pdbx_description
1 polymer ?
#
loop_
_entity_poly.entity_id
_entity_poly.type
_entity_poly.pdbx_seq_one_letter_code
_entity_poly.pdbx_strand_id
1 'polypeptide(L)'
;MFLKFDAAQELLNKYGSPLYVYSESILRERCRDLLKAFHGRISPSYSAKANTNLALLKIIHEEGLGADAMSPGEIYLLQRSGFTPKEIFYIGNNVSCEEMSYCIEKDILVSVDSLSQLEQFGQINPGGKVAVRFNPGIG
;
A
#
# COMPACT_ATOMS: atom_id res chain seq x y z
N MET A 1 8.11 6.55 -22.68
CA MET A 1 7.78 7.63 -23.64
C MET A 1 7.46 8.88 -22.84
N PHE A 2 7.99 10.05 -23.19
CA PHE A 2 7.71 11.30 -22.49
C PHE A 2 6.48 12.01 -23.09
N LEU A 3 5.75 12.75 -22.25
CA LEU A 3 4.65 13.60 -22.70
C LEU A 3 5.21 14.73 -23.56
N LYS A 4 4.75 14.84 -24.82
CA LYS A 4 5.16 15.92 -25.73
C LYS A 4 4.52 17.25 -25.32
N PHE A 5 5.15 18.36 -25.66
CA PHE A 5 4.67 19.70 -25.33
C PHE A 5 3.25 19.97 -25.85
N ASP A 6 2.96 19.64 -27.11
CA ASP A 6 1.63 19.88 -27.69
C ASP A 6 0.53 19.08 -26.96
N ALA A 7 0.81 17.81 -26.64
CA ALA A 7 -0.10 16.97 -25.87
C ALA A 7 -0.30 17.50 -24.43
N ALA A 8 0.75 18.05 -23.82
CA ALA A 8 0.62 18.72 -22.53
C ALA A 8 -0.29 19.95 -22.61
N GLN A 9 -0.14 20.78 -23.65
CA GLN A 9 -0.98 21.96 -23.86
C GLN A 9 -2.45 21.60 -24.09
N GLU A 10 -2.74 20.55 -24.86
CA GLU A 10 -4.10 20.03 -25.05
C GLU A 10 -4.74 19.60 -23.72
N LEU A 11 -3.99 18.89 -22.88
CA LEU A 11 -4.45 18.48 -21.55
C LEU A 11 -4.71 19.68 -20.63
N LEU A 12 -3.84 20.69 -20.65
CA LEU A 12 -4.03 21.92 -19.86
C LEU A 12 -5.25 22.71 -20.33
N ASN A 13 -5.49 22.81 -21.65
CA ASN A 13 -6.67 23.48 -22.18
C ASN A 13 -7.97 22.76 -21.77
N LYS A 14 -7.92 21.42 -21.65
CA LYS A 14 -9.08 20.60 -21.28
C LYS A 14 -9.34 20.53 -19.78
N TYR A 15 -8.29 20.42 -18.96
CA TYR A 15 -8.40 20.10 -17.52
C TYR A 15 -7.90 21.22 -16.59
N GLY A 16 -7.30 22.29 -17.14
CA GLY A 16 -6.74 23.39 -16.36
C GLY A 16 -5.36 23.11 -15.77
N SER A 17 -4.88 24.03 -14.93
CA SER A 17 -3.57 23.97 -14.26
C SER A 17 -3.72 24.37 -12.78
N PRO A 18 -2.98 23.74 -11.83
CA PRO A 18 -2.00 22.67 -12.03
C PRO A 18 -2.65 21.31 -12.34
N LEU A 19 -1.97 20.50 -13.17
CA LEU A 19 -2.47 19.19 -13.61
C LEU A 19 -1.45 18.08 -13.34
N TYR A 20 -1.89 17.02 -12.66
CA TYR A 20 -1.13 15.77 -12.53
C TYR A 20 -1.53 14.80 -13.65
N VAL A 21 -0.54 14.27 -14.36
CA VAL A 21 -0.74 13.31 -15.46
C VAL A 21 0.05 12.04 -15.15
N TYR A 22 -0.64 10.91 -15.16
CA TYR A 22 -0.06 9.59 -14.93
C TYR A 22 -0.09 8.76 -16.23
N SER A 23 1.00 8.04 -16.50
CA SER A 23 1.04 7.07 -17.60
C SER A 23 0.71 5.68 -17.04
N GLU A 24 -0.48 5.18 -17.36
CA GLU A 24 -0.90 3.83 -16.97
C GLU A 24 0.03 2.75 -17.55
N SER A 25 0.46 2.90 -18.81
CA SER A 25 1.36 1.93 -19.43
C SER A 25 2.69 1.81 -18.69
N ILE A 26 3.27 2.93 -18.26
CA ILE A 26 4.50 2.94 -17.45
C ILE A 26 4.23 2.34 -16.06
N LEU A 27 3.11 2.67 -15.41
CA LEU A 27 2.75 2.09 -14.11
C LEU A 27 2.66 0.57 -14.19
N ARG A 28 1.93 0.04 -15.18
CA ARG A 28 1.78 -1.41 -15.39
C ARG A 28 3.12 -2.09 -15.70
N GLU A 29 3.95 -1.48 -16.55
CA GLU A 29 5.29 -1.98 -16.84
C GLU A 29 6.13 -2.11 -15.55
N ARG A 30 6.13 -1.08 -14.70
CA ARG A 30 6.89 -1.10 -13.44
C ARG A 30 6.38 -2.13 -12.44
N CYS A 31 5.06 -2.33 -12.36
CA CYS A 31 4.47 -3.42 -11.57
C CYS A 31 4.99 -4.79 -12.03
N ARG A 32 4.95 -5.05 -13.34
CA ARG A 32 5.42 -6.32 -13.94
C ARG A 32 6.92 -6.53 -13.76
N ASP A 33 7.72 -5.49 -13.94
CA ASP A 33 9.17 -5.54 -13.72
C ASP A 33 9.49 -5.98 -12.29
N LEU A 34 8.80 -5.40 -11.30
CA LEU A 34 9.00 -5.72 -9.89
C LEU A 34 8.60 -7.16 -9.58
N LEU A 35 7.41 -7.58 -10.03
CA LEU A 35 6.94 -8.97 -9.86
C LEU A 35 7.88 -9.98 -10.50
N LYS A 36 8.38 -9.69 -11.71
CA LYS A 36 9.33 -10.55 -12.41
C LYS A 36 10.66 -10.66 -11.67
N ALA A 37 11.17 -9.54 -11.14
CA ALA A 37 12.44 -9.51 -10.41
C ALA A 37 12.41 -10.36 -9.12
N PHE A 38 11.24 -10.46 -8.49
CA PHE A 38 11.05 -11.15 -7.20
C PHE A 38 10.24 -12.44 -7.29
N HIS A 39 9.93 -12.90 -8.50
CA HIS A 39 9.11 -14.09 -8.73
C HIS A 39 9.62 -15.31 -7.96
N GLY A 40 8.73 -15.92 -7.17
CA GLY A 40 9.03 -17.11 -6.35
C GLY A 40 9.89 -16.85 -5.11
N ARG A 41 10.23 -15.59 -4.81
CA ARG A 41 11.07 -15.21 -3.65
C ARG A 41 10.30 -14.40 -2.62
N ILE A 42 9.70 -13.28 -3.05
CA ILE A 42 8.89 -12.40 -2.20
C ILE A 42 7.71 -11.87 -3.00
N SER A 43 6.63 -11.51 -2.31
CA SER A 43 5.49 -10.79 -2.88
C SER A 43 5.70 -9.29 -2.66
N PRO A 44 5.89 -8.49 -3.72
CA PRO A 44 6.04 -7.05 -3.59
C PRO A 44 4.71 -6.40 -3.18
N SER A 45 4.78 -5.44 -2.27
CA SER A 45 3.66 -4.58 -1.88
C SER A 45 3.88 -3.15 -2.37
N TYR A 46 2.81 -2.53 -2.85
CA TYR A 46 2.79 -1.10 -3.14
C TYR A 46 2.45 -0.30 -1.88
N SER A 47 3.20 0.77 -1.64
CA SER A 47 2.98 1.62 -0.46
C SER A 47 1.90 2.66 -0.71
N ALA A 48 0.73 2.49 -0.06
CA ALA A 48 -0.46 3.32 -0.29
C ALA A 48 -0.17 4.82 -0.10
N LYS A 49 0.67 5.17 0.89
CA LYS A 49 1.11 6.55 1.17
C LYS A 49 1.78 7.25 -0.02
N ALA A 50 2.27 6.51 -1.01
CA ALA A 50 2.87 7.08 -2.21
C ALA A 50 1.80 7.77 -3.09
N ASN A 51 0.63 7.14 -3.24
CA ASN A 51 -0.52 7.69 -3.92
C ASN A 51 -1.75 6.78 -3.70
N THR A 52 -2.81 7.33 -3.12
CA THR A 52 -4.05 6.61 -2.79
C THR A 52 -5.19 6.82 -3.81
N ASN A 53 -4.87 7.34 -5.00
CA ASN A 53 -5.86 7.47 -6.07
C ASN A 53 -6.44 6.10 -6.45
N LEU A 54 -7.76 5.94 -6.34
CA LEU A 54 -8.47 4.67 -6.56
C LEU A 54 -8.21 4.04 -7.94
N ALA A 55 -8.04 4.85 -8.98
CA ALA A 55 -7.76 4.33 -10.32
C ALA A 55 -6.36 3.72 -10.40
N LEU A 56 -5.36 4.38 -9.80
CA LEU A 56 -3.99 3.87 -9.75
C LEU A 56 -3.89 2.61 -8.88
N LEU A 57 -4.53 2.63 -7.70
CA LEU A 57 -4.59 1.47 -6.81
C LEU A 57 -5.23 0.26 -7.50
N LYS A 58 -6.32 0.47 -8.26
CA LYS A 58 -6.97 -0.59 -9.03
C LYS A 58 -6.05 -1.18 -10.09
N ILE A 59 -5.32 -0.34 -10.83
CA ILE A 59 -4.32 -0.80 -11.81
C ILE A 59 -3.23 -1.64 -11.12
N ILE A 60 -2.72 -1.20 -9.98
CA ILE A 60 -1.68 -1.90 -9.22
C ILE A 60 -2.18 -3.27 -8.75
N HIS A 61 -3.43 -3.35 -8.27
CA HIS A 61 -4.09 -4.60 -7.89
C HIS A 61 -4.26 -5.54 -9.09
N GLU A 62 -4.73 -5.03 -10.23
CA GLU A 62 -4.88 -5.82 -11.47
C GLU A 62 -3.55 -6.41 -11.96
N GLU A 63 -2.44 -5.72 -11.73
CA GLU A 63 -1.10 -6.24 -12.07
C GLU A 63 -0.58 -7.28 -11.06
N GLY A 64 -1.24 -7.46 -9.92
CA GLY A 64 -0.97 -8.53 -8.96
C GLY A 64 -0.02 -8.19 -7.81
N LEU A 65 0.21 -6.90 -7.52
CA LEU A 65 0.94 -6.50 -6.32
C LEU A 65 0.02 -6.56 -5.09
N GLY A 66 0.59 -6.84 -3.93
CA GLY A 66 -0.06 -6.52 -2.65
C GLY A 66 0.03 -5.03 -2.35
N ALA A 67 -0.40 -4.61 -1.17
CA ALA A 67 -0.25 -3.23 -0.73
C ALA A 67 0.07 -3.13 0.77
N ASP A 68 0.82 -2.10 1.15
CA ASP A 68 0.95 -1.68 2.54
C ASP A 68 0.11 -0.45 2.85
N ALA A 69 -0.46 -0.44 4.05
CA ALA A 69 -1.24 0.65 4.61
C ALA A 69 -0.70 1.03 5.99
N MET A 70 -0.87 2.29 6.37
CA MET A 70 -0.48 2.84 7.67
C MET A 70 -1.66 3.51 8.40
N SER A 71 -2.87 3.43 7.85
CA SER A 71 -4.10 3.90 8.52
C SER A 71 -5.35 3.11 8.09
N PRO A 72 -6.42 3.09 8.90
CA PRO A 72 -7.71 2.53 8.50
C PRO A 72 -8.28 3.18 7.23
N GLY A 73 -7.98 4.47 6.99
CA GLY A 73 -8.37 5.17 5.77
C GLY A 73 -7.71 4.61 4.51
N GLU A 74 -6.41 4.27 4.60
CA GLU A 74 -5.70 3.61 3.50
C GLU A 74 -6.20 2.18 3.27
N ILE A 75 -6.46 1.41 4.34
CA ILE A 75 -7.11 0.09 4.23
C ILE A 75 -8.42 0.22 3.45
N TYR A 76 -9.25 1.21 3.80
CA TYR A 76 -10.52 1.43 3.13
C TYR A 76 -10.36 1.74 1.64
N LEU A 77 -9.40 2.59 1.25
CA LEU A 77 -9.13 2.92 -0.15
C LEU A 77 -8.58 1.72 -0.94
N LEU A 78 -7.73 0.91 -0.32
CA LEU A 78 -7.25 -0.35 -0.90
C LEU A 78 -8.39 -1.33 -1.11
N GLN A 79 -9.24 -1.57 -0.11
CA GLN A 79 -10.41 -2.45 -0.24
C GLN A 79 -11.37 -1.96 -1.33
N ARG A 80 -11.59 -0.65 -1.44
CA ARG A 80 -12.38 -0.07 -2.54
C ARG A 80 -11.75 -0.25 -3.93
N SER A 81 -10.45 -0.46 -3.98
CA SER A 81 -9.70 -0.69 -5.23
C SER A 81 -9.58 -2.17 -5.60
N GLY A 82 -10.09 -3.08 -4.75
CA GLY A 82 -10.18 -4.51 -5.01
C GLY A 82 -9.31 -5.40 -4.14
N PHE A 83 -8.39 -4.83 -3.36
CA PHE A 83 -7.49 -5.59 -2.49
C PHE A 83 -8.27 -6.32 -1.39
N THR A 84 -7.97 -7.60 -1.21
CA THR A 84 -8.47 -8.42 -0.10
C THR A 84 -7.64 -8.17 1.17
N PRO A 85 -8.16 -8.48 2.37
CA PRO A 85 -7.38 -8.34 3.60
C PRO A 85 -6.02 -9.05 3.60
N LYS A 86 -5.92 -10.20 2.91
CA LYS A 86 -4.67 -10.98 2.82
C LYS A 86 -3.63 -10.37 1.90
N GLU A 87 -4.03 -9.44 1.04
CA GLU A 87 -3.15 -8.68 0.16
C GLU A 87 -2.71 -7.35 0.78
N ILE A 88 -3.25 -7.00 1.95
CA ILE A 88 -2.94 -5.77 2.68
C ILE A 88 -2.05 -6.11 3.88
N PHE A 89 -0.95 -5.38 4.01
CA PHE A 89 -0.07 -5.43 5.18
C PHE A 89 -0.09 -4.10 5.92
N TYR A 90 -0.55 -4.09 7.17
CA TYR A 90 -0.59 -2.86 7.96
C TYR A 90 0.77 -2.59 8.59
N ILE A 91 1.47 -1.57 8.10
CA ILE A 91 2.78 -1.16 8.60
C ILE A 91 2.56 -0.06 9.65
N GLY A 92 2.44 -0.49 10.90
CA GLY A 92 2.19 0.39 12.02
C GLY A 92 3.41 1.17 12.49
N ASN A 93 3.22 2.45 12.76
CA ASN A 93 4.07 3.22 13.67
C ASN A 93 3.18 3.98 14.67
N ASN A 94 3.46 3.84 15.97
CA ASN A 94 2.64 4.45 17.03
C ASN A 94 1.12 4.20 16.88
N VAL A 95 0.72 2.96 16.55
CA VAL A 95 -0.66 2.55 16.26
C VAL A 95 -1.52 2.53 17.53
N SER A 96 -2.76 2.99 17.46
CA SER A 96 -3.68 2.92 18.61
C SER A 96 -4.27 1.52 18.82
N CYS A 97 -4.84 1.26 20.01
CA CYS A 97 -5.53 -0.01 20.29
C CYS A 97 -6.71 -0.24 19.35
N GLU A 98 -7.44 0.81 19.02
CA GLU A 98 -8.59 0.82 18.13
C GLU A 98 -8.17 0.47 16.70
N GLU A 99 -7.07 1.03 16.21
CA GLU A 99 -6.51 0.72 14.89
C GLU A 99 -6.01 -0.73 14.81
N MET A 100 -5.35 -1.23 15.86
CA MET A 100 -4.96 -2.64 15.93
C MET A 100 -6.18 -3.56 15.91
N SER A 101 -7.21 -3.25 16.71
CA SER A 101 -8.46 -4.01 16.79
C SER A 101 -9.18 -4.04 15.45
N TYR A 102 -9.24 -2.90 14.76
CA TYR A 102 -9.78 -2.81 13.40
C TYR A 102 -9.06 -3.73 12.41
N CYS A 103 -7.73 -3.82 12.47
CA CYS A 103 -6.96 -4.71 11.60
C CYS A 103 -7.21 -6.18 11.95
N ILE A 104 -7.29 -6.53 13.24
CA ILE A 104 -7.60 -7.89 13.72
C ILE A 104 -8.97 -8.34 13.23
N GLU A 105 -10.00 -7.49 13.40
CA GLU A 105 -11.37 -7.77 12.94
C GLU A 105 -11.46 -8.04 11.43
N LYS A 106 -10.55 -7.44 10.65
CA LYS A 106 -10.48 -7.61 9.21
C LYS A 106 -9.57 -8.73 8.73
N ASP A 107 -8.92 -9.47 9.63
CA ASP A 107 -7.89 -10.48 9.29
C ASP A 107 -6.72 -9.88 8.48
N ILE A 108 -6.31 -8.65 8.84
CA ILE A 108 -5.16 -7.96 8.24
C ILE A 108 -3.94 -8.16 9.12
N LEU A 109 -2.81 -8.57 8.52
CA LEU A 109 -1.55 -8.71 9.25
C LEU A 109 -1.02 -7.33 9.65
N VAL A 110 -0.65 -7.18 10.93
CA VAL A 110 -0.11 -5.94 11.49
C VAL A 110 1.38 -6.09 11.79
N SER A 111 2.17 -5.10 11.40
CA SER A 111 3.52 -4.88 11.90
C SER A 111 3.48 -3.97 13.12
N VAL A 112 4.07 -4.42 14.23
CA VAL A 112 4.33 -3.58 15.42
C VAL A 112 5.78 -3.09 15.42
N ASP A 113 6.03 -1.92 16.01
CA ASP A 113 7.35 -1.27 16.01
C ASP A 113 7.99 -1.10 17.40
N SER A 114 7.32 -1.56 18.46
CA SER A 114 7.83 -1.50 19.83
C SER A 114 7.36 -2.67 20.69
N LEU A 115 8.09 -2.95 21.78
CA LEU A 115 7.71 -3.99 22.75
C LEU A 115 6.38 -3.69 23.43
N SER A 116 6.10 -2.41 23.72
CA SER A 116 4.82 -1.97 24.29
C SER A 116 3.65 -2.30 23.37
N GLN A 117 3.78 -2.01 22.07
CA GLN A 117 2.75 -2.39 21.09
C GLN A 117 2.63 -3.91 20.96
N LEU A 118 3.74 -4.66 21.00
CA LEU A 118 3.69 -6.12 20.93
C LEU A 118 2.93 -6.70 22.12
N GLU A 119 3.18 -6.20 23.33
CA GLU A 119 2.46 -6.59 24.54
C GLU A 119 0.97 -6.28 24.42
N GLN A 120 0.62 -5.04 24.05
CA GLN A 120 -0.76 -4.63 23.85
C GLN A 120 -1.47 -5.45 22.76
N PHE A 121 -0.82 -5.68 21.62
CA PHE A 121 -1.36 -6.50 20.53
C PHE A 121 -1.58 -7.94 20.97
N GLY A 122 -0.67 -8.51 21.76
CA GLY A 122 -0.81 -9.85 22.33
C GLY A 122 -1.98 -9.98 23.32
N GLN A 123 -2.31 -8.92 24.06
CA GLN A 123 -3.46 -8.91 24.97
C GLN A 123 -4.80 -8.91 24.21
N ILE A 124 -4.88 -8.21 23.08
CA ILE A 124 -6.12 -8.10 22.28
C ILE A 124 -6.23 -9.15 21.16
N ASN A 125 -5.13 -9.80 20.79
CA ASN A 125 -5.07 -10.85 19.76
C ASN A 125 -4.34 -12.12 20.25
N PRO A 126 -4.83 -12.76 21.33
CA PRO A 126 -4.15 -13.90 21.93
C PRO A 126 -4.05 -15.08 20.94
N GLY A 127 -2.82 -15.55 20.70
CA GLY A 127 -2.54 -16.63 19.73
C GLY A 127 -2.60 -16.21 18.26
N GLY A 128 -2.82 -14.92 17.98
CA GLY A 128 -2.88 -14.36 16.64
C GLY A 128 -1.51 -14.17 15.97
N LYS A 129 -1.53 -13.79 14.70
CA LYS A 129 -0.32 -13.48 13.92
C LYS A 129 0.04 -12.01 14.04
N VAL A 130 1.33 -11.73 14.13
CA VAL A 130 1.89 -10.38 14.16
C VAL A 130 3.24 -10.38 13.44
N ALA A 131 3.57 -9.27 12.78
CA ALA A 131 4.90 -9.01 12.28
C ALA A 131 5.62 -8.02 13.20
N VAL A 132 6.93 -8.13 13.34
CA VAL A 132 7.74 -7.22 14.16
C VAL A 132 8.71 -6.47 13.26
N ARG A 133 8.72 -5.14 13.36
CA ARG A 133 9.68 -4.30 12.64
C ARG A 133 11.03 -4.35 13.34
N PHE A 134 12.06 -4.75 12.61
CA PHE A 134 13.43 -4.81 13.11
C PHE A 134 14.27 -3.66 12.56
N ASN A 135 15.04 -2.98 13.41
CA ASN A 135 16.03 -2.00 13.00
C ASN A 135 17.42 -2.65 13.02
N PRO A 136 18.04 -2.92 11.86
CA PRO A 136 19.36 -3.55 11.80
C PRO A 136 20.52 -2.59 12.13
N GLY A 137 20.26 -1.31 12.39
CA GLY A 137 21.29 -0.30 12.66
C GLY A 137 22.02 0.19 11.42
N ILE A 138 21.56 -0.19 10.22
CA ILE A 138 22.13 0.17 8.92
C ILE A 138 20.95 0.56 8.01
N GLY A 139 21.10 1.66 7.27
CA GLY A 139 20.11 2.19 6.32
C GLY A 139 20.78 2.88 5.15
#